data_AF-A0A960RLA0-F1
#
_entry.id   AF-A0A960RLA0-F1
#
_cell.length_a   1.000
_cell.length_b   1.000
_cell.length_c   1.000
_cell.angle_alpha   90.00
_cell.angle_beta   90.00
_cell.angle_gamma   90.00
#
_symmetry.space_group_name_H-M   'P 1'
#
loop_
_entity.id
_entity.type
_entity.pdbx_description
1 polymer ?
#
loop_
_entity_poly.entity_id
_entity_poly.type
_entity_poly.pdbx_seq_one_letter_code
_entity_poly.pdbx_strand_id
1 'polypeptide(L)' 'TFATASTDFKFAASVAGFGMLLRDSEFKGASSWSEVQAWAEAGKGSDAGGYRDEFIRLIGRAEQLTQ' A
#
# COMPACT_ATOMS: atom_id res chain seq x y z
N THR A 1 11.33 13.16 -6.57
CA THR A 1 10.70 12.01 -7.26
C THR A 1 9.93 11.20 -6.23
N PHE A 2 9.12 10.21 -6.62
CA PHE A 2 8.46 9.35 -5.64
C PHE A 2 9.47 8.63 -4.72
N ALA A 3 10.64 8.25 -5.26
CA ALA A 3 11.71 7.62 -4.50
C ALA A 3 12.19 8.46 -3.28
N THR A 4 12.21 9.78 -3.42
CA THR A 4 12.64 10.73 -2.36
C THR A 4 11.49 11.28 -1.53
N ALA A 5 10.26 10.76 -1.70
CA ALA A 5 9.12 11.17 -0.89
C ALA A 5 9.25 10.69 0.56
N SER A 6 8.56 11.37 1.48
CA SER A 6 8.56 11.00 2.89
C SER A 6 7.95 9.62 3.12
N THR A 7 8.34 8.99 4.22
CA THR A 7 7.79 7.71 4.68
C THR A 7 6.25 7.77 4.79
N ASP A 8 5.71 8.85 5.34
CA ASP A 8 4.26 9.03 5.46
C ASP A 8 3.57 9.20 4.12
N PHE A 9 4.19 9.89 3.17
CA PHE A 9 3.62 10.03 1.83
C PHE A 9 3.57 8.68 1.11
N LYS A 10 4.63 7.88 1.19
CA LYS A 10 4.66 6.52 0.60
C LYS A 10 3.60 5.63 1.22
N PHE A 11 3.44 5.69 2.55
CA PHE A 11 2.38 4.94 3.24
C PHE A 11 0.98 5.42 2.83
N ALA A 12 0.71 6.72 2.82
CA ALA A 12 -0.59 7.24 2.39
C ALA A 12 -0.92 6.87 0.93
N ALA A 13 0.07 6.92 0.04
CA ALA A 13 -0.07 6.45 -1.33
C ALA A 13 -0.41 4.96 -1.41
N SER A 14 0.20 4.12 -0.56
CA SER A 14 -0.15 2.70 -0.48
C SER A 14 -1.59 2.47 -0.01
N VAL A 15 -2.09 3.24 0.95
CA VAL A 15 -3.49 3.16 1.42
C VAL A 15 -4.47 3.54 0.31
N ALA A 16 -4.18 4.62 -0.43
CA ALA A 16 -4.99 5.02 -1.57
C ALA A 16 -4.99 3.97 -2.68
N GLY A 17 -3.79 3.47 -3.05
CA GLY A 17 -3.61 2.42 -4.04
C GLY A 17 -4.36 1.13 -3.68
N PHE A 18 -4.26 0.69 -2.43
CA PHE A 18 -4.99 -0.44 -1.88
C PHE A 18 -6.51 -0.31 -2.09
N GLY A 19 -7.09 0.85 -1.75
CA GLY A 19 -8.52 1.10 -1.94
C GLY A 19 -8.93 1.10 -3.41
N MET A 20 -8.08 1.61 -4.31
CA MET A 20 -8.33 1.58 -5.75
C MET A 20 -8.29 0.15 -6.31
N LEU A 21 -7.35 -0.68 -5.85
CA LEU A 21 -7.24 -2.09 -6.26
C LEU A 21 -8.44 -2.91 -5.80
N LEU A 22 -8.84 -2.78 -4.53
CA LEU A 22 -10.01 -3.48 -3.98
C LEU A 22 -11.31 -3.20 -4.74
N ARG A 23 -11.44 -1.99 -5.30
CA ARG A 23 -12.64 -1.54 -6.01
C ARG A 23 -12.56 -1.75 -7.52
N ASP A 24 -11.47 -2.35 -8.01
CA ASP A 24 -11.15 -2.41 -9.44
C ASP A 24 -11.34 -1.06 -10.13
N SER A 25 -10.83 0.02 -9.51
CA SER A 25 -11.13 1.38 -9.95
C SER A 25 -10.54 1.70 -11.33
N GLU A 26 -11.32 2.37 -12.18
CA GLU A 26 -10.83 2.92 -13.45
C GLU A 26 -9.66 3.91 -13.28
N PHE A 27 -9.52 4.51 -12.08
CA PHE A 27 -8.47 5.45 -11.74
C PHE A 27 -7.24 4.80 -11.11
N LYS A 28 -7.20 3.47 -10.95
CA LYS A 28 -6.05 2.77 -10.37
C LYS A 28 -4.78 2.92 -11.19
N GLY A 29 -4.90 3.32 -12.46
CA GLY A 29 -3.78 3.49 -13.38
C GLY A 29 -3.00 2.19 -13.53
N ALA A 30 -1.67 2.27 -13.35
CA ALA A 30 -0.77 1.12 -13.39
C ALA A 30 -0.53 0.47 -12.02
N SER A 31 -1.25 0.90 -10.97
CA SER A 31 -1.05 0.36 -9.62
C SER A 31 -1.28 -1.15 -9.62
N SER A 32 -0.41 -1.86 -8.90
CA SER A 32 -0.51 -3.31 -8.69
C SER A 32 -0.36 -3.64 -7.21
N TRP A 33 -0.80 -4.83 -6.80
CA TRP A 33 -0.67 -5.29 -5.41
C TRP A 33 0.78 -5.26 -4.92
N SER A 34 1.73 -5.70 -5.76
CA SER A 34 3.16 -5.68 -5.45
C SER A 34 3.70 -4.26 -5.28
N GLU A 35 3.26 -3.31 -6.12
CA GLU A 35 3.68 -1.92 -6.02
C GLU A 35 3.12 -1.25 -4.76
N VAL A 36 1.84 -1.47 -4.45
CA VAL A 36 1.19 -0.99 -3.23
C VAL A 36 1.87 -1.56 -1.98
N GLN A 37 2.21 -2.85 -1.98
CA GLN A 37 2.93 -3.47 -0.88
C GLN A 37 4.33 -2.86 -0.69
N ALA A 38 5.09 -2.68 -1.78
CA ALA A 38 6.41 -2.06 -1.72
C ALA A 38 6.36 -0.64 -1.14
N TRP A 39 5.33 0.14 -1.49
CA TRP A 39 5.12 1.48 -0.93
C TRP A 39 4.76 1.44 0.56
N ALA A 40 3.93 0.49 0.97
CA ALA A 40 3.56 0.31 2.37
C ALA A 40 4.78 -0.08 3.23
N GLU A 41 5.62 -1.00 2.74
CA GLU A 41 6.87 -1.41 3.39
C GLU A 41 7.87 -0.25 3.48
N ALA A 42 8.08 0.48 2.38
CA ALA A 42 8.91 1.69 2.38
C ALA A 42 8.36 2.82 3.25
N GLY A 43 7.04 2.82 3.49
CA GLY A 43 6.30 3.75 4.31
C GLY A 43 6.08 3.29 5.76
N LYS A 44 6.59 2.13 6.17
CA LYS A 44 6.34 1.57 7.50
C LYS A 44 6.88 2.45 8.63
N GLY A 45 8.12 2.92 8.51
CA GLY A 45 8.75 3.78 9.52
C GLY A 45 8.76 3.17 10.92
N SER A 46 8.76 4.04 11.95
CA SER A 46 8.54 3.61 13.34
C SER A 46 7.07 3.28 13.54
N ASP A 47 6.77 2.04 13.93
CA ASP A 47 5.42 1.52 14.05
C ASP A 47 5.21 0.89 15.43
N ALA A 48 5.27 1.72 16.48
CA ALA A 48 5.16 1.26 17.87
C ALA A 48 3.83 0.54 18.18
N GLY A 49 2.77 0.84 17.41
CA GLY A 49 1.46 0.18 17.52
C GLY A 49 1.25 -1.02 16.60
N GLY A 50 2.18 -1.30 15.69
CA GLY A 50 2.08 -2.41 14.72
C GLY A 50 1.00 -2.24 13.65
N TYR A 51 0.41 -1.05 13.51
CA TYR A 51 -0.73 -0.81 12.61
C TYR A 51 -0.32 -0.80 11.14
N ARG A 52 0.85 -0.23 10.84
CA ARG A 52 1.37 -0.19 9.46
C ARG A 52 1.81 -1.59 9.03
N ASP A 53 2.38 -2.34 9.96
CA ASP A 53 2.74 -3.74 9.78
C ASP A 53 1.50 -4.62 9.53
N GLU A 54 0.41 -4.42 10.27
CA GLU A 54 -0.84 -5.15 10.01
C GLU A 54 -1.48 -4.75 8.68
N PHE A 55 -1.39 -3.48 8.30
CA PHE A 55 -1.84 -3.05 6.97
C PHE A 55 -1.05 -3.74 5.84
N ILE A 56 0.27 -3.87 5.97
CA ILE A 56 1.10 -4.62 5.01
C ILE A 56 0.63 -6.07 4.89
N ARG A 57 0.33 -6.74 6.01
CA ARG A 57 -0.25 -8.09 5.98
C ARG A 57 -1.63 -8.14 5.34
N LEU A 58 -2.46 -7.12 5.56
CA LEU A 58 -3.78 -7.02 4.97
C LEU A 58 -3.71 -6.91 3.44
N ILE A 59 -2.74 -6.18 2.89
CA ILE A 59 -2.51 -6.09 1.45
C ILE A 59 -2.31 -7.48 0.84
N GLY A 60 -1.39 -8.28 1.40
CA GLY A 60 -1.13 -9.64 0.90
C GLY A 60 -2.33 -10.57 1.00
N ARG A 61 -3.15 -10.44 2.05
CA ARG A 61 -4.41 -11.19 2.17
C ARG A 61 -5.44 -10.76 1.13
N ALA A 62 -5.56 -9.47 0.86
CA ALA A 62 -6.48 -8.95 -0.14
C ALA A 62 -6.10 -9.44 -1.55
N GLU A 63 -4.81 -9.40 -1.90
CA GLU A 63 -4.31 -9.91 -3.18
C GLU A 63 -4.75 -11.37 -3.40
N GLN A 64 -4.58 -12.23 -2.39
CA GLN A 64 -4.98 -13.65 -2.46
C GLN A 64 -6.48 -13.86 -2.66
N LEU A 65 -7.32 -12.97 -2.13
CA LEU A 65 -8.78 -13.07 -2.25
C LEU A 65 -9.32 -12.51 -3.58
N THR A 66 -8.51 -11.71 -4.28
CA THR A 66 -8.88 -11.06 -5.55
C THR A 66 -8.26 -11.71 -6.79
N GLN A 67 -7.44 -12.76 -6.60
CA GLN A 67 -7.04 -13.70 -7.65
C GLN A 67 -8.16 -14.67 -7.99
#